data_AF-A0A7X3MX19-F1
#
_entry.id   AF-A0A7X3MX19-F1
#
_cell.length_a   1.000
_cell.length_b   1.000
_cell.length_c   1.000
_cell.angle_alpha   90.00
_cell.angle_beta   90.00
_cell.angle_gamma   90.00
#
_symmetry.space_group_name_H-M   'P 1'
#
loop_
_entity.id
_entity.type
_entity.pdbx_description
1 polymer ?
#
loop_
_entity_poly.entity_id
_entity_poly.type
_entity_poly.pdbx_seq_one_letter_code
_entity_poly.pdbx_strand_id
1 'polypeptide(L)'
;MNVQNQIAQTQASQVQESAIQPGYMSGFGNGFETEALPGALPIGRNSPQKCSYGLYAEQLSGSPFTAPRTTNERSWLYRIRPTVTHWGQFQKADIGLWRTAPAVEVEVPIAPMRWDPIPLPTESVSFLEGVRTMTTAGDAGSQAGMGAHVYLITRSMVDEYFYNADGELLFVPQQGSLRLWTEFGIIDIEPGEIAVIPRGVKIRVELTSGPARGYLCENYGGAFTLPERGPIGANCLANPRDFLTPVAAYEDRDAPSKMYVKWGGLLWVADMDHSPLDVVAWHGNYAPYKYDLRHYSPVGPILYDHADPSIFTVLTSPSETPGTANIDFVIFPDRWLVAENTFRPPWYHMNVMSEFMGLIYGVYDAKTGGGFVPGGMSLHNTMLPHGPDVDSFEKASNVELKPHKLEGTLAFMFETRFPQKVTAFAAETESLQKDYGAYGHKLKKHFNPNQR
;
A
#
# COMPACT_ATOMS: atom_id res chain seq x y z
N MET A 1 44.57 19.62 -17.93
CA MET A 1 44.57 20.08 -16.53
C MET A 1 43.39 21.04 -16.39
N ASN A 2 42.37 20.60 -15.64
CA ASN A 2 41.19 21.33 -15.15
C ASN A 2 40.32 22.12 -16.13
N VAL A 3 39.26 21.47 -16.61
CA VAL A 3 37.98 22.11 -16.95
C VAL A 3 36.95 21.57 -15.95
N GLN A 4 36.60 22.37 -14.95
CA GLN A 4 35.51 22.06 -14.02
C GLN A 4 34.19 22.50 -14.66
N ASN A 5 33.39 21.53 -15.10
CA ASN A 5 32.00 21.74 -15.47
C ASN A 5 31.17 21.98 -14.20
N GLN A 6 30.70 23.21 -14.03
CA GLN A 6 29.41 23.50 -13.40
C GLN A 6 28.34 22.79 -14.22
N ILE A 7 27.51 21.91 -13.62
CA ILE A 7 26.03 21.94 -13.63
C ILE A 7 25.57 20.91 -12.59
N ALA A 8 25.11 21.39 -11.44
CA ALA A 8 24.13 20.69 -10.59
C ALA A 8 23.34 21.78 -9.86
N GLN A 9 22.45 22.44 -10.61
CA GLN A 9 21.42 23.26 -10.00
C GLN A 9 20.43 22.29 -9.35
N THR A 10 20.50 22.23 -8.03
CA THR A 10 19.44 21.77 -7.15
C THR A 10 18.14 22.46 -7.56
N GLN A 11 17.13 21.69 -7.96
CA GLN A 11 15.76 22.17 -8.02
C GLN A 11 15.37 22.60 -6.61
N ALA A 12 15.29 23.91 -6.40
CA ALA A 12 14.68 24.47 -5.21
C ALA A 12 13.23 23.98 -5.15
N SER A 13 12.86 23.33 -4.04
CA SER A 13 11.48 23.01 -3.70
C SER A 13 10.67 24.31 -3.79
N GLN A 14 9.75 24.40 -4.74
CA GLN A 14 8.75 25.45 -4.71
C GLN A 14 8.00 25.30 -3.38
N VAL A 15 8.06 26.35 -2.55
CA VAL A 15 7.28 26.42 -1.31
C VAL A 15 5.81 26.33 -1.73
N GLN A 16 5.14 25.26 -1.33
CA GLN A 16 3.73 25.08 -1.60
C GLN A 16 2.96 26.16 -0.82
N GLU A 17 2.44 27.17 -1.52
CA GLU A 17 1.79 28.34 -0.89
C GLU A 17 0.45 28.02 -0.22
N SER A 18 -0.08 26.80 -0.42
CA SER A 18 -1.37 26.35 0.12
C SER A 18 -1.30 24.89 0.59
N ALA A 19 -1.90 24.61 1.74
CA ALA A 19 -2.12 23.24 2.23
C ALA A 19 -3.25 22.51 1.47
N ILE A 20 -4.08 23.24 0.72
CA ILE A 20 -5.09 22.66 -0.18
C ILE A 20 -4.40 22.32 -1.49
N GLN A 21 -4.39 21.04 -1.85
CA GLN A 21 -3.84 20.55 -3.10
C GLN A 21 -4.89 20.61 -4.22
N PRO A 22 -4.66 21.38 -5.31
CA PRO A 22 -5.56 21.40 -6.44
C PRO A 22 -5.82 20.00 -7.00
N GLY A 23 -7.08 19.71 -7.33
CA GLY A 23 -7.51 18.40 -7.84
C GLY A 23 -7.83 17.38 -6.75
N TYR A 24 -7.71 17.73 -5.46
CA TYR A 24 -8.03 16.83 -4.35
C TYR A 24 -8.93 17.49 -3.30
N MET A 25 -9.66 16.64 -2.59
CA MET A 25 -10.44 16.95 -1.39
C MET A 25 -9.81 16.23 -0.20
N SER A 26 -9.60 16.95 0.90
CA SER A 26 -8.94 16.41 2.10
C SER A 26 -9.93 15.84 3.12
N GLY A 27 -9.53 14.78 3.82
CA GLY A 27 -10.21 14.25 5.00
C GLY A 27 -10.61 12.78 4.88
N PHE A 28 -9.89 11.91 5.59
CA PHE A 28 -10.17 10.47 5.64
C PHE A 28 -11.62 10.18 6.07
N GLY A 29 -12.33 9.35 5.29
CA GLY A 29 -13.69 8.89 5.61
C GLY A 29 -14.80 9.92 5.44
N ASN A 30 -14.51 11.12 4.91
CA ASN A 30 -15.52 12.14 4.66
C ASN A 30 -16.60 11.69 3.66
N GLY A 31 -17.80 12.25 3.80
CA GLY A 31 -18.77 12.29 2.72
C GLY A 31 -18.43 13.44 1.78
N PHE A 32 -17.83 13.14 0.63
CA PHE A 32 -17.45 14.12 -0.38
C PHE A 32 -18.57 14.35 -1.39
N GLU A 33 -18.53 15.52 -2.03
CA GLU A 33 -19.37 15.90 -3.17
C GLU A 33 -18.47 16.62 -4.19
N THR A 34 -18.45 16.15 -5.43
CA THR A 34 -17.65 16.76 -6.50
C THR A 34 -18.30 16.57 -7.86
N GLU A 35 -18.15 17.55 -8.74
CA GLU A 35 -18.68 17.56 -10.09
C GLU A 35 -17.69 18.21 -11.06
N ALA A 36 -17.46 17.57 -12.21
CA ALA A 36 -16.65 18.13 -13.29
C ALA A 36 -17.44 19.13 -14.15
N LEU A 37 -18.78 19.05 -14.11
CA LEU A 37 -19.69 19.98 -14.79
C LEU A 37 -20.66 20.61 -13.77
N PRO A 38 -20.88 21.94 -13.81
CA PRO A 38 -21.73 22.62 -12.83
C PRO A 38 -23.18 22.10 -12.78
N GLY A 39 -23.66 21.70 -11.61
CA GLY A 39 -25.02 21.18 -11.41
C GLY A 39 -25.22 19.75 -11.93
N ALA A 40 -24.15 18.98 -12.12
CA ALA A 40 -24.23 17.56 -12.45
C ALA A 40 -24.73 16.73 -11.25
N LEU A 41 -24.40 17.13 -10.01
CA LEU A 41 -24.97 16.53 -8.81
C LEU A 41 -26.45 16.90 -8.63
N PRO A 42 -27.36 15.92 -8.46
CA PRO A 42 -28.75 16.22 -8.14
C PRO A 42 -28.91 16.78 -6.72
N ILE A 43 -29.72 17.83 -6.57
CA ILE A 43 -29.97 18.48 -5.29
C ILE A 43 -31.08 17.75 -4.51
N GLY A 44 -30.78 17.33 -3.29
CA GLY A 44 -31.74 16.81 -2.32
C GLY A 44 -32.30 15.40 -2.60
N ARG A 45 -31.69 14.64 -3.52
CA ARG A 45 -32.04 13.25 -3.84
C ARG A 45 -30.90 12.57 -4.58
N ASN A 46 -30.82 11.23 -4.53
CA ASN A 46 -29.78 10.49 -5.26
C ASN A 46 -30.27 9.96 -6.63
N SER A 47 -31.56 9.69 -6.75
CA SER A 47 -32.15 9.02 -7.94
C SER A 47 -33.26 9.88 -8.55
N PRO A 48 -32.91 11.02 -9.20
CA PRO A 48 -33.91 11.81 -9.92
C PRO A 48 -34.48 11.00 -11.09
N GLN A 49 -35.73 11.29 -11.48
CA GLN A 49 -36.32 10.67 -12.68
C GLN A 49 -35.52 11.02 -13.95
N LYS A 50 -34.90 12.20 -13.98
CA LYS A 50 -34.00 12.68 -15.04
C LYS A 50 -32.78 13.29 -14.37
N CYS A 51 -31.62 12.64 -14.47
CA CYS A 51 -30.37 13.23 -14.01
C CYS A 51 -30.01 14.45 -14.88
N SER A 52 -29.30 15.40 -14.29
CA SER A 52 -28.63 16.47 -15.05
C SER A 52 -27.77 15.87 -16.16
N TYR A 53 -27.66 16.59 -17.28
CA TYR A 53 -26.88 16.17 -18.46
C TYR A 53 -27.29 14.82 -19.09
N GLY A 54 -28.42 14.23 -18.67
CA GLY A 54 -28.83 12.90 -19.17
C GLY A 54 -28.00 11.75 -18.59
N LEU A 55 -27.28 11.97 -17.49
CA LEU A 55 -26.44 10.98 -16.83
C LEU A 55 -27.26 9.81 -16.25
N TYR A 56 -26.58 8.72 -15.94
CA TYR A 56 -27.11 7.60 -15.17
C TYR A 56 -26.63 7.70 -13.72
N ALA A 57 -27.57 7.54 -12.78
CA ALA A 57 -27.23 7.40 -11.37
C ALA A 57 -26.90 5.92 -11.09
N GLU A 58 -25.71 5.67 -10.56
CA GLU A 58 -25.22 4.34 -10.18
C GLU A 58 -24.69 4.38 -8.75
N GLN A 59 -24.95 3.36 -7.95
CA GLN A 59 -24.41 3.28 -6.59
C GLN A 59 -23.36 2.18 -6.51
N LEU A 60 -22.17 2.53 -6.03
CA LEU A 60 -21.16 1.58 -5.58
C LEU A 60 -21.27 1.44 -4.07
N SER A 61 -21.56 0.23 -3.59
CA SER A 61 -21.69 -0.08 -2.16
C SER A 61 -20.44 -0.83 -1.70
N GLY A 62 -19.64 -0.20 -0.82
CA GLY A 62 -18.43 -0.81 -0.23
C GLY A 62 -18.72 -1.67 1.00
N SER A 63 -19.91 -1.50 1.59
CA SER A 63 -20.35 -2.23 2.78
C SER A 63 -21.78 -2.77 2.61
N PRO A 64 -22.23 -3.73 3.45
CA PRO A 64 -23.64 -4.11 3.52
C PRO A 64 -24.52 -2.91 3.89
N PHE A 65 -25.73 -2.83 3.32
CA PHE A 65 -26.65 -1.69 3.54
C PHE A 65 -26.97 -1.42 5.02
N THR A 66 -26.94 -2.45 5.86
CA THR A 66 -27.23 -2.37 7.30
C THR A 66 -25.99 -2.17 8.17
N ALA A 67 -24.82 -1.96 7.57
CA ALA A 67 -23.62 -1.61 8.32
C ALA A 67 -23.89 -0.38 9.21
N PRO A 68 -23.39 -0.36 10.46
CA PRO A 68 -23.46 0.82 11.32
C PRO A 68 -22.99 2.06 10.57
N ARG A 69 -23.59 3.23 10.85
CA ARG A 69 -23.30 4.47 10.12
C ARG A 69 -21.81 4.80 10.01
N THR A 70 -21.04 4.50 11.06
CA THR A 70 -19.59 4.75 11.14
C THR A 70 -18.76 3.88 10.22
N THR A 71 -19.30 2.75 9.76
CA THR A 71 -18.64 1.78 8.87
C THR A 71 -19.49 1.52 7.61
N ASN A 72 -20.48 2.38 7.34
CA ASN A 72 -21.33 2.27 6.16
C ASN A 72 -20.67 3.05 5.02
N GLU A 73 -20.21 2.33 4.03
CA GLU A 73 -19.44 2.85 2.91
C GLU A 73 -20.23 2.71 1.61
N ARG A 74 -20.44 3.84 0.94
CA ARG A 74 -21.09 3.92 -0.38
C ARG A 74 -20.80 5.21 -1.11
N SER A 75 -20.83 5.15 -2.44
CA SER A 75 -20.77 6.31 -3.31
C SER A 75 -21.81 6.23 -4.42
N TRP A 76 -22.39 7.38 -4.75
CA TRP A 76 -23.26 7.59 -5.90
C TRP A 76 -22.44 8.24 -7.01
N LEU A 77 -22.50 7.64 -8.19
CA LEU A 77 -21.80 8.03 -9.40
C LEU A 77 -22.83 8.49 -10.42
N TYR A 78 -22.62 9.66 -11.03
CA TYR A 78 -23.41 10.17 -12.13
C TYR A 78 -22.57 10.11 -13.39
N ARG A 79 -22.81 9.08 -14.20
CA ARG A 79 -21.94 8.65 -15.30
C ARG A 79 -22.64 8.69 -16.65
N ILE A 80 -21.85 8.74 -17.72
CA ILE A 80 -22.36 8.86 -19.10
C ILE A 80 -23.08 7.56 -19.52
N ARG A 81 -22.49 6.40 -19.23
CA ARG A 81 -23.06 5.08 -19.50
C ARG A 81 -22.99 4.22 -18.24
N PRO A 82 -24.04 3.46 -17.88
CA PRO A 82 -24.02 2.66 -16.66
C PRO A 82 -23.14 1.42 -16.84
N THR A 83 -22.46 0.98 -15.78
CA THR A 83 -21.49 -0.14 -15.80
C THR A 83 -22.06 -1.40 -16.43
N VAL A 84 -23.35 -1.67 -16.22
CA VAL A 84 -24.04 -2.85 -16.77
C VAL A 84 -24.03 -2.91 -18.30
N THR A 85 -23.90 -1.77 -18.99
CA THR A 85 -23.83 -1.74 -20.46
C THR A 85 -22.49 -2.22 -21.01
N HIS A 86 -21.49 -2.37 -20.14
CA HIS A 86 -20.12 -2.79 -20.47
C HIS A 86 -19.82 -4.19 -19.92
N TRP A 87 -20.87 -4.85 -19.44
CA TRP A 87 -20.79 -6.08 -18.68
C TRP A 87 -21.25 -7.25 -19.54
N GLY A 88 -20.32 -8.11 -19.95
CA GLY A 88 -20.70 -9.32 -20.69
C GLY A 88 -19.57 -9.94 -21.49
N GLN A 89 -19.75 -11.22 -21.84
CA GLN A 89 -18.81 -12.03 -22.62
C GLN A 89 -17.38 -12.07 -22.08
N PHE A 90 -17.23 -12.09 -20.74
CA PHE A 90 -15.93 -12.28 -20.12
C PHE A 90 -15.30 -13.62 -20.53
N GLN A 91 -14.06 -13.54 -20.96
CA GLN A 91 -13.18 -14.67 -21.20
C GLN A 91 -12.09 -14.69 -20.15
N LYS A 92 -11.59 -15.89 -19.84
CA LYS A 92 -10.45 -16.00 -18.92
C LYS A 92 -9.21 -15.39 -19.58
N ALA A 93 -8.61 -14.42 -18.91
CA ALA A 93 -7.30 -13.87 -19.27
C ALA A 93 -6.20 -14.62 -18.52
N ASP A 94 -4.97 -14.51 -19.02
CA ASP A 94 -3.81 -14.95 -18.26
C ASP A 94 -3.58 -13.98 -17.08
N ILE A 95 -3.48 -14.54 -15.88
CA ILE A 95 -3.22 -13.78 -14.64
C ILE A 95 -1.72 -13.73 -14.31
N GLY A 96 -0.88 -14.47 -15.05
CA GLY A 96 0.56 -14.47 -14.88
C GLY A 96 0.98 -14.97 -13.50
N LEU A 97 1.62 -14.09 -12.72
CA LEU A 97 2.17 -14.39 -11.38
C LEU A 97 1.38 -13.77 -10.22
N TRP A 98 0.19 -13.22 -10.49
CA TRP A 98 -0.69 -12.71 -9.44
C TRP A 98 -1.52 -13.87 -8.86
N ARG A 99 -1.32 -14.15 -7.57
CA ARG A 99 -1.97 -15.20 -6.78
C ARG A 99 -2.90 -14.59 -5.73
N THR A 100 -3.86 -15.39 -5.30
CA THR A 100 -4.87 -15.01 -4.30
C THR A 100 -4.91 -16.05 -3.20
N ALA A 101 -5.04 -15.61 -1.94
CA ALA A 101 -5.15 -16.55 -0.83
C ALA A 101 -6.48 -17.32 -0.89
N PRO A 102 -6.49 -18.62 -0.55
CA PRO A 102 -5.33 -19.43 -0.18
C PRO A 102 -4.54 -19.88 -1.41
N ALA A 103 -3.21 -19.72 -1.39
CA ALA A 103 -2.31 -20.27 -2.41
C ALA A 103 -1.16 -21.02 -1.75
N VAL A 104 -1.16 -22.34 -1.88
CA VAL A 104 -0.06 -23.21 -1.44
C VAL A 104 0.49 -23.91 -2.68
N GLU A 105 1.61 -23.38 -3.19
CA GLU A 105 2.24 -23.87 -4.41
C GLU A 105 3.50 -24.69 -4.12
N VAL A 106 4.21 -24.31 -3.06
CA VAL A 106 5.50 -24.89 -2.66
C VAL A 106 5.58 -24.98 -1.13
N GLU A 107 6.37 -25.94 -0.64
CA GLU A 107 6.75 -26.03 0.76
C GLU A 107 8.14 -25.43 0.95
N VAL A 108 8.24 -24.41 1.81
CA VAL A 108 9.51 -23.78 2.18
C VAL A 108 9.90 -24.15 3.61
N PRO A 109 11.17 -24.48 3.89
CA PRO A 109 11.64 -24.71 5.26
C PRO A 109 11.39 -23.50 6.16
N ILE A 110 11.19 -23.75 7.45
CA ILE A 110 11.04 -22.69 8.45
C ILE A 110 12.35 -21.89 8.57
N ALA A 111 12.33 -20.65 8.12
CA ALA A 111 13.43 -19.70 8.25
C ALA A 111 12.91 -18.27 8.03
N PRO A 112 13.58 -17.25 8.59
CA PRO A 112 13.39 -15.89 8.11
C PRO A 112 13.86 -15.80 6.66
N MET A 113 13.12 -15.08 5.81
CA MET A 113 13.42 -14.95 4.39
C MET A 113 13.65 -13.49 4.02
N ARG A 114 14.54 -13.24 3.04
CA ARG A 114 14.84 -11.89 2.54
C ARG A 114 15.12 -11.95 1.06
N TRP A 115 14.61 -10.97 0.34
CA TRP A 115 14.76 -10.82 -1.10
C TRP A 115 15.42 -9.49 -1.43
N ASP A 116 16.37 -9.53 -2.35
CA ASP A 116 16.84 -8.35 -3.08
C ASP A 116 15.70 -7.76 -3.93
N PRO A 117 15.84 -6.51 -4.41
CA PRO A 117 14.85 -5.91 -5.30
C PRO A 117 14.64 -6.78 -6.54
N ILE A 118 13.38 -7.06 -6.86
CA ILE A 118 13.07 -7.77 -8.10
C ILE A 118 13.45 -6.84 -9.27
N PRO A 119 14.26 -7.32 -10.24
CA PRO A 119 14.66 -6.50 -11.38
C PRO A 119 13.46 -6.14 -12.23
N LEU A 120 13.48 -4.92 -12.78
CA LEU A 120 12.49 -4.54 -13.78
C LEU A 120 12.65 -5.44 -15.03
N PRO A 121 11.55 -5.93 -15.61
CA PRO A 121 11.61 -6.72 -16.83
C PRO A 121 12.10 -5.86 -17.99
N THR A 122 12.67 -6.52 -19.00
CA THR A 122 13.05 -5.86 -20.26
C THR A 122 11.89 -5.77 -21.24
N GLU A 123 10.89 -6.61 -21.02
CA GLU A 123 9.65 -6.72 -21.75
C GLU A 123 8.74 -5.52 -21.43
N SER A 124 7.85 -5.21 -22.38
CA SER A 124 6.84 -4.17 -22.23
C SER A 124 5.63 -4.74 -21.50
N VAL A 125 5.52 -4.46 -20.20
CA VAL A 125 4.48 -4.97 -19.31
C VAL A 125 3.71 -3.84 -18.62
N SER A 126 2.39 -3.95 -18.64
CA SER A 126 1.48 -3.07 -17.89
C SER A 126 1.40 -3.49 -16.42
N PHE A 127 0.61 -2.75 -15.62
CA PHE A 127 0.27 -3.16 -14.26
C PHE A 127 -0.31 -4.57 -14.20
N LEU A 128 -1.24 -4.93 -15.09
CA LEU A 128 -1.92 -6.22 -15.05
C LEU A 128 -0.98 -7.41 -15.27
N GLU A 129 0.00 -7.24 -16.14
CA GLU A 129 1.00 -8.25 -16.48
C GLU A 129 2.17 -8.26 -15.47
N GLY A 130 2.36 -7.14 -14.78
CA GLY A 130 3.53 -6.85 -13.96
C GLY A 130 3.45 -7.24 -12.49
N VAL A 131 2.26 -7.63 -11.99
CA VAL A 131 2.10 -8.04 -10.58
C VAL A 131 2.66 -9.45 -10.36
N ARG A 132 3.51 -9.58 -9.34
CA ARG A 132 4.07 -10.84 -8.89
C ARG A 132 3.81 -10.99 -7.39
N THR A 133 3.08 -12.04 -7.03
CA THR A 133 2.76 -12.30 -5.63
C THR A 133 3.95 -12.91 -4.92
N MET A 134 4.34 -12.30 -3.80
CA MET A 134 5.42 -12.79 -2.95
C MET A 134 4.88 -13.78 -1.93
N THR A 135 3.82 -13.38 -1.24
CA THR A 135 3.16 -14.19 -0.22
C THR A 135 1.64 -14.02 -0.27
N THR A 136 0.93 -15.05 0.21
CA THR A 136 -0.52 -15.00 0.44
C THR A 136 -0.83 -15.42 1.88
N ALA A 137 -1.89 -14.88 2.47
CA ALA A 137 -2.30 -15.20 3.83
C ALA A 137 -3.82 -15.17 3.94
N GLY A 138 -4.40 -16.09 4.70
CA GLY A 138 -5.86 -16.21 4.85
C GLY A 138 -6.56 -16.83 3.63
N ASP A 139 -7.77 -16.37 3.34
CA ASP A 139 -8.65 -16.88 2.29
C ASP A 139 -9.58 -15.75 1.80
N ALA A 140 -9.40 -15.34 0.53
CA ALA A 140 -10.17 -14.28 -0.09
C ALA A 140 -11.68 -14.60 -0.20
N GLY A 141 -12.04 -15.88 -0.38
CA GLY A 141 -13.43 -16.33 -0.41
C GLY A 141 -14.13 -16.19 0.94
N SER A 142 -13.36 -16.28 2.03
CA SER A 142 -13.81 -15.98 3.39
C SER A 142 -13.75 -14.49 3.75
N GLN A 143 -13.26 -13.65 2.84
CA GLN A 143 -12.99 -12.23 3.07
C GLN A 143 -12.07 -12.00 4.28
N ALA A 144 -10.96 -12.73 4.32
CA ALA A 144 -9.95 -12.59 5.38
C ALA A 144 -8.54 -12.78 4.82
N GLY A 145 -7.59 -12.04 5.38
CA GLY A 145 -6.18 -12.09 5.02
C GLY A 145 -5.80 -11.11 3.91
N MET A 146 -4.70 -11.44 3.22
CA MET A 146 -4.10 -10.57 2.22
C MET A 146 -3.23 -11.30 1.20
N GLY A 147 -2.91 -10.61 0.11
CA GLY A 147 -1.76 -10.91 -0.74
C GLY A 147 -0.72 -9.79 -0.64
N ALA A 148 0.56 -10.13 -0.48
CA ALA A 148 1.66 -9.18 -0.58
C ALA A 148 2.37 -9.38 -1.92
N HIS A 149 2.39 -8.33 -2.74
CA HIS A 149 2.89 -8.39 -4.11
C HIS A 149 3.95 -7.33 -4.36
N VAL A 150 4.74 -7.56 -5.41
CA VAL A 150 5.54 -6.54 -6.08
C VAL A 150 4.93 -6.29 -7.46
N TYR A 151 4.83 -5.03 -7.88
CA TYR A 151 4.47 -4.68 -9.25
C TYR A 151 5.69 -4.16 -10.00
N LEU A 152 5.78 -4.49 -11.28
CA LEU A 152 6.85 -4.07 -12.19
C LEU A 152 6.20 -3.58 -13.49
N ILE A 153 6.29 -2.30 -13.80
CA ILE A 153 5.54 -1.66 -14.88
C ILE A 153 6.51 -0.96 -15.82
N THR A 154 6.48 -1.30 -17.10
CA THR A 154 7.34 -0.70 -18.13
C THR A 154 6.56 -0.03 -19.26
N ARG A 155 5.23 -0.22 -19.30
CA ARG A 155 4.30 0.55 -20.14
C ARG A 155 3.04 0.98 -19.37
N SER A 156 2.46 2.10 -19.77
CA SER A 156 1.13 2.52 -19.31
C SER A 156 0.03 1.62 -19.87
N MET A 157 -1.08 1.54 -19.14
CA MET A 157 -2.38 1.13 -19.68
C MET A 157 -2.98 2.33 -20.46
N VAL A 158 -3.67 2.10 -21.59
CA VAL A 158 -4.26 3.19 -22.43
C VAL A 158 -5.75 2.95 -22.72
N ASP A 159 -6.07 1.77 -23.23
CA ASP A 159 -7.44 1.27 -23.46
C ASP A 159 -7.68 -0.04 -22.69
N GLU A 160 -6.95 -0.20 -21.58
CA GLU A 160 -7.05 -1.32 -20.65
C GLU A 160 -7.50 -0.74 -19.32
N TYR A 161 -8.59 -1.27 -18.78
CA TYR A 161 -9.17 -0.84 -17.51
C TYR A 161 -9.28 -2.04 -16.59
N PHE A 162 -9.23 -1.79 -15.28
CA PHE A 162 -9.18 -2.85 -14.31
C PHE A 162 -9.98 -2.51 -13.07
N TYR A 163 -10.67 -3.49 -12.49
CA TYR A 163 -10.94 -3.44 -11.06
C TYR A 163 -10.70 -4.80 -10.40
N ASN A 164 -10.42 -4.75 -9.10
CA ASN A 164 -10.31 -5.93 -8.26
C ASN A 164 -11.62 -6.18 -7.48
N ALA A 165 -12.25 -7.32 -7.72
CA ALA A 165 -13.45 -7.76 -7.00
C ALA A 165 -13.11 -8.52 -5.71
N ASP A 166 -11.88 -9.01 -5.59
CA ASP A 166 -11.46 -9.86 -4.47
C ASP A 166 -11.00 -9.04 -3.26
N GLY A 167 -10.44 -7.85 -3.48
CA GLY A 167 -9.83 -7.07 -2.42
C GLY A 167 -9.65 -5.59 -2.75
N GLU A 168 -9.49 -4.81 -1.69
CA GLU A 168 -8.97 -3.44 -1.74
C GLU A 168 -7.46 -3.48 -2.03
N LEU A 169 -6.94 -2.48 -2.74
CA LEU A 169 -5.53 -2.41 -3.14
C LEU A 169 -4.82 -1.22 -2.50
N LEU A 170 -3.80 -1.49 -1.70
CA LEU A 170 -2.87 -0.49 -1.16
C LEU A 170 -1.57 -0.49 -1.99
N PHE A 171 -1.36 0.57 -2.76
CA PHE A 171 -0.15 0.84 -3.53
C PHE A 171 0.90 1.53 -2.68
N VAL A 172 2.14 1.04 -2.74
CA VAL A 172 3.32 1.62 -2.07
C VAL A 172 4.47 1.73 -3.09
N PRO A 173 4.57 2.85 -3.85
CA PRO A 173 5.62 3.06 -4.83
C PRO A 173 7.02 3.09 -4.21
N GLN A 174 7.99 2.51 -4.93
CA GLN A 174 9.40 2.47 -4.51
C GLN A 174 10.31 3.14 -5.54
N GLN A 175 10.08 2.89 -6.83
CA GLN A 175 10.79 3.47 -7.96
C GLN A 175 9.78 3.89 -9.03
N GLY A 176 9.95 5.08 -9.61
CA GLY A 176 9.03 5.63 -10.60
C GLY A 176 7.72 6.11 -9.97
N SER A 177 7.03 6.99 -10.69
CA SER A 177 5.75 7.58 -10.28
C SER A 177 4.63 7.06 -11.16
N LEU A 178 3.45 6.91 -10.55
CA LEU A 178 2.25 6.39 -11.19
C LEU A 178 1.16 7.45 -11.22
N ARG A 179 0.36 7.39 -12.27
CA ARG A 179 -0.97 7.99 -12.33
C ARG A 179 -2.00 6.87 -12.28
N LEU A 180 -2.87 6.93 -11.28
CA LEU A 180 -4.03 6.06 -11.10
C LEU A 180 -5.26 6.85 -11.53
N TRP A 181 -5.70 6.66 -12.77
CA TRP A 181 -6.95 7.24 -13.23
C TRP A 181 -8.10 6.35 -12.78
N THR A 182 -8.92 6.85 -11.86
CA THR A 182 -10.01 6.10 -11.24
C THR A 182 -11.37 6.62 -11.73
N GLU A 183 -12.45 5.87 -11.50
CA GLU A 183 -13.82 6.38 -11.69
C GLU A 183 -14.15 7.61 -10.84
N PHE A 184 -13.34 7.93 -9.84
CA PHE A 184 -13.57 9.06 -8.93
C PHE A 184 -12.72 10.28 -9.29
N GLY A 185 -11.82 10.15 -10.27
CA GLY A 185 -10.84 11.16 -10.64
C GLY A 185 -9.41 10.61 -10.68
N ILE A 186 -8.43 11.50 -10.78
CA ILE A 186 -7.04 11.16 -11.05
C ILE A 186 -6.20 11.29 -9.78
N ILE A 187 -5.46 10.23 -9.42
CA ILE A 187 -4.51 10.23 -8.32
C ILE A 187 -3.10 10.02 -8.88
N ASP A 188 -2.22 10.99 -8.69
CA ASP A 188 -0.79 10.83 -8.96
C ASP A 188 -0.07 10.41 -7.67
N ILE A 189 0.82 9.42 -7.72
CA ILE A 189 1.61 8.97 -6.57
C ILE A 189 3.09 8.76 -6.92
N GLU A 190 3.96 9.09 -5.97
CA GLU A 190 5.41 8.91 -6.03
C GLU A 190 5.96 8.11 -4.83
N PRO A 191 7.22 7.64 -4.85
CA PRO A 191 7.83 7.01 -3.68
C PRO A 191 7.81 7.93 -2.45
N GLY A 192 7.26 7.42 -1.35
CA GLY A 192 6.98 8.20 -0.13
C GLY A 192 5.50 8.52 0.05
N GLU A 193 4.68 8.34 -0.98
CA GLU A 193 3.22 8.38 -0.90
C GLU A 193 2.64 6.97 -1.00
N ILE A 194 1.38 6.81 -0.59
CA ILE A 194 0.57 5.61 -0.81
C ILE A 194 -0.73 5.98 -1.49
N ALA A 195 -1.37 5.02 -2.15
CA ALA A 195 -2.78 5.14 -2.55
C ALA A 195 -3.56 3.87 -2.22
N VAL A 196 -4.82 4.04 -1.87
CA VAL A 196 -5.76 2.94 -1.66
C VAL A 196 -6.87 3.02 -2.70
N ILE A 197 -7.06 1.93 -3.42
CA ILE A 197 -8.13 1.74 -4.39
C ILE A 197 -9.13 0.75 -3.81
N PRO A 198 -10.35 1.20 -3.45
CA PRO A 198 -11.36 0.33 -2.88
C PRO A 198 -11.78 -0.79 -3.83
N ARG A 199 -12.24 -1.92 -3.27
CA ARG A 199 -12.76 -3.06 -4.02
C ARG A 199 -13.85 -2.59 -5.00
N GLY A 200 -13.77 -3.02 -6.25
CA GLY A 200 -14.75 -2.69 -7.29
C GLY A 200 -14.54 -1.36 -8.02
N VAL A 201 -13.62 -0.50 -7.57
CA VAL A 201 -13.33 0.77 -8.27
C VAL A 201 -12.50 0.51 -9.52
N LYS A 202 -12.97 0.98 -10.69
CA LYS A 202 -12.21 0.85 -11.93
C LYS A 202 -11.07 1.85 -11.99
N ILE A 203 -9.93 1.38 -12.49
CA ILE A 203 -8.71 2.14 -12.66
C ILE A 203 -8.03 1.88 -14.00
N ARG A 204 -7.26 2.86 -14.46
CA ARG A 204 -6.21 2.73 -15.48
C ARG A 204 -4.89 3.21 -14.85
N VAL A 205 -3.85 2.37 -14.92
CA VAL A 205 -2.54 2.67 -14.33
C VAL A 205 -1.58 3.15 -15.41
N GLU A 206 -1.05 4.35 -15.22
CA GLU A 206 -0.18 5.03 -16.16
C GLU A 206 1.18 5.35 -15.51
N LEU A 207 2.26 5.29 -16.30
CA LEU A 207 3.58 5.75 -15.90
C LEU A 207 3.68 7.25 -16.15
N THR A 208 3.96 8.04 -15.10
CA THR A 208 4.26 9.47 -15.24
C THR A 208 5.75 9.76 -15.31
N SER A 209 6.58 8.85 -14.79
CA SER A 209 8.03 8.92 -14.91
C SER A 209 8.70 7.54 -14.86
N GLY A 210 9.44 7.20 -15.91
CA GLY A 210 10.22 5.96 -16.00
C GLY A 210 9.39 4.68 -15.88
N PRO A 211 10.03 3.50 -15.94
CA PRO A 211 9.40 2.28 -15.45
C PRO A 211 9.22 2.35 -13.92
N ALA A 212 8.17 1.71 -13.42
CA ALA A 212 7.83 1.73 -12.00
C ALA A 212 7.99 0.37 -11.33
N ARG A 213 8.48 0.38 -10.10
CA ARG A 213 8.47 -0.76 -9.17
C ARG A 213 7.89 -0.30 -7.84
N GLY A 214 7.09 -1.14 -7.22
CA GLY A 214 6.61 -0.90 -5.87
C GLY A 214 5.93 -2.12 -5.30
N TYR A 215 5.37 -1.95 -4.11
CA TYR A 215 4.69 -2.99 -3.37
C TYR A 215 3.20 -2.79 -3.45
N LEU A 216 2.46 -3.88 -3.38
CA LEU A 216 1.00 -3.88 -3.41
C LEU A 216 0.49 -4.81 -2.31
N CYS A 217 -0.28 -4.29 -1.38
CA CYS A 217 -1.06 -5.10 -0.45
C CYS A 217 -2.48 -5.23 -1.00
N GLU A 218 -2.91 -6.46 -1.22
CA GLU A 218 -4.29 -6.78 -1.59
C GLU A 218 -5.03 -7.27 -0.35
N ASN A 219 -5.92 -6.43 0.17
CA ASN A 219 -6.69 -6.67 1.41
C ASN A 219 -8.02 -7.35 1.09
N TYR A 220 -8.21 -8.58 1.58
CA TYR A 220 -9.46 -9.34 1.40
C TYR A 220 -10.51 -9.04 2.48
N GLY A 221 -10.07 -8.49 3.62
CA GLY A 221 -10.86 -8.28 4.82
C GLY A 221 -11.66 -6.98 4.85
N GLY A 222 -11.87 -6.46 6.07
CA GLY A 222 -12.49 -5.14 6.26
C GLY A 222 -11.63 -4.04 5.64
N ALA A 223 -12.28 -2.98 5.14
CA ALA A 223 -11.58 -1.84 4.54
C ALA A 223 -10.51 -1.26 5.48
N PHE A 224 -9.43 -0.75 4.92
CA PHE A 224 -8.44 -0.02 5.70
C PHE A 224 -9.08 1.21 6.35
N THR A 225 -8.83 1.37 7.65
CA THR A 225 -9.24 2.51 8.47
C THR A 225 -8.05 3.05 9.28
N LEU A 226 -8.23 4.20 9.91
CA LEU A 226 -7.25 4.73 10.85
C LEU A 226 -7.24 3.92 12.15
N PRO A 227 -6.07 3.67 12.76
CA PRO A 227 -6.00 2.93 14.01
C PRO A 227 -6.65 3.70 15.15
N GLU A 228 -7.23 2.96 16.10
CA GLU A 228 -7.59 3.52 17.39
C GLU A 228 -6.34 4.08 18.09
N ARG A 229 -6.40 5.33 18.54
CA ARG A 229 -5.23 6.05 19.08
C ARG A 229 -5.01 5.81 20.57
N GLY A 230 -6.01 5.28 21.28
CA GLY A 230 -5.93 5.06 22.71
C GLY A 230 -5.42 6.30 23.47
N PRO A 231 -4.44 6.16 24.39
CA PRO A 231 -3.87 7.26 25.16
C PRO A 231 -3.19 8.39 24.35
N ILE A 232 -2.85 8.17 23.08
CA ILE A 232 -2.33 9.24 22.21
C ILE A 232 -3.41 10.35 22.04
N GLY A 233 -4.68 9.98 22.10
CA GLY A 233 -5.81 10.90 22.09
C GLY A 233 -6.26 11.29 20.68
N ALA A 234 -6.52 12.58 20.47
CA ALA A 234 -7.25 13.06 19.29
C ALA A 234 -6.37 13.47 18.09
N ASN A 235 -5.04 13.35 18.17
CA ASN A 235 -4.09 13.79 17.13
C ASN A 235 -2.87 12.86 17.04
N CYS A 236 -1.97 13.10 16.09
CA CYS A 236 -0.77 12.30 15.78
C CYS A 236 -1.04 11.05 14.92
N LEU A 237 0.03 10.31 14.63
CA LEU A 237 0.07 9.25 13.62
C LEU A 237 -0.26 9.82 12.23
N ALA A 238 -1.05 9.11 11.43
CA ALA A 238 -1.62 9.65 10.20
C ALA A 238 -2.83 10.53 10.57
N ASN A 239 -2.72 11.85 10.37
CA ASN A 239 -3.84 12.76 10.63
C ASN A 239 -4.86 12.69 9.48
N PRO A 240 -6.18 12.61 9.78
CA PRO A 240 -7.22 12.45 8.76
C PRO A 240 -7.18 13.51 7.66
N ARG A 241 -6.79 14.75 8.00
CA ARG A 241 -6.74 15.87 7.06
C ARG A 241 -5.77 15.63 5.90
N ASP A 242 -4.74 14.84 6.11
CA ASP A 242 -3.65 14.71 5.14
C ASP A 242 -3.94 13.57 4.12
N PHE A 243 -5.08 12.89 4.25
CA PHE A 243 -5.60 11.96 3.24
C PHE A 243 -6.39 12.72 2.18
N LEU A 244 -6.07 12.45 0.92
CA LEU A 244 -6.55 13.20 -0.24
C LEU A 244 -7.31 12.29 -1.21
N THR A 245 -8.56 12.65 -1.51
CA THR A 245 -9.42 11.97 -2.49
C THR A 245 -9.55 12.85 -3.73
N PRO A 246 -9.48 12.31 -4.95
CA PRO A 246 -9.49 13.13 -6.17
C PRO A 246 -10.85 13.80 -6.39
N VAL A 247 -10.85 14.97 -7.05
CA VAL A 247 -12.08 15.57 -7.59
C VAL A 247 -12.54 14.81 -8.84
N ALA A 248 -13.83 14.88 -9.17
CA ALA A 248 -14.39 14.22 -10.33
C ALA A 248 -13.66 14.62 -11.62
N ALA A 249 -13.32 13.62 -12.43
CA ALA A 249 -12.79 13.77 -13.78
C ALA A 249 -13.32 12.61 -14.63
N TYR A 250 -13.64 12.89 -15.90
CA TYR A 250 -14.26 11.91 -16.79
C TYR A 250 -13.61 11.91 -18.17
N GLU A 251 -13.69 10.77 -18.84
CA GLU A 251 -13.46 10.61 -20.27
C GLU A 251 -14.80 10.35 -20.96
N ASP A 252 -15.13 11.15 -21.98
CA ASP A 252 -16.18 10.84 -22.94
C ASP A 252 -15.53 10.44 -24.26
N ARG A 253 -15.06 9.19 -24.33
CA ARG A 253 -14.28 8.66 -25.45
C ARG A 253 -14.85 7.32 -25.89
N ASP A 254 -15.24 7.25 -27.16
CA ASP A 254 -15.54 5.99 -27.85
C ASP A 254 -14.25 5.44 -28.46
N ALA A 255 -13.83 4.26 -28.00
CA ALA A 255 -12.62 3.58 -28.45
C ALA A 255 -12.70 2.08 -28.09
N PRO A 256 -12.29 1.17 -28.99
CA PRO A 256 -12.12 -0.24 -28.65
C PRO A 256 -11.24 -0.38 -27.40
N SER A 257 -11.81 -0.96 -26.35
CA SER A 257 -11.24 -1.00 -25.01
C SER A 257 -11.39 -2.39 -24.42
N LYS A 258 -10.65 -2.67 -23.34
CA LYS A 258 -10.74 -3.91 -22.59
C LYS A 258 -11.00 -3.66 -21.12
N MET A 259 -11.96 -4.36 -20.57
CA MET A 259 -12.27 -4.37 -19.15
C MET A 259 -11.76 -5.64 -18.50
N TYR A 260 -10.80 -5.49 -17.60
CA TYR A 260 -10.24 -6.57 -16.82
C TYR A 260 -10.85 -6.60 -15.42
N VAL A 261 -11.24 -7.78 -14.96
CA VAL A 261 -11.80 -7.97 -13.63
C VAL A 261 -11.06 -9.11 -12.96
N LYS A 262 -10.44 -8.84 -11.82
CA LYS A 262 -9.94 -9.91 -10.96
C LYS A 262 -11.08 -10.39 -10.07
N TRP A 263 -11.50 -11.64 -10.21
CA TRP A 263 -12.61 -12.23 -9.47
C TRP A 263 -12.35 -13.72 -9.20
N GLY A 264 -12.48 -14.12 -7.93
CA GLY A 264 -12.22 -15.48 -7.47
C GLY A 264 -10.77 -15.89 -7.68
N GLY A 265 -9.82 -14.95 -7.60
CA GLY A 265 -8.41 -15.18 -7.86
C GLY A 265 -8.04 -15.46 -9.32
N LEU A 266 -8.97 -15.23 -10.24
CA LEU A 266 -8.76 -15.34 -11.69
C LEU A 266 -8.91 -13.96 -12.34
N LEU A 267 -8.23 -13.76 -13.47
CA LEU A 267 -8.37 -12.57 -14.30
C LEU A 267 -9.33 -12.86 -15.45
N TRP A 268 -10.31 -11.99 -15.62
CA TRP A 268 -11.31 -12.05 -16.67
C TRP A 268 -11.19 -10.81 -17.53
N VAL A 269 -11.45 -10.92 -18.83
CA VAL A 269 -11.43 -9.80 -19.77
C VAL A 269 -12.67 -9.80 -20.65
N ALA A 270 -13.23 -8.62 -20.89
CA ALA A 270 -14.30 -8.37 -21.86
C ALA A 270 -13.93 -7.19 -22.76
N ASP A 271 -14.35 -7.23 -24.02
CA ASP A 271 -14.21 -6.11 -24.95
C ASP A 271 -15.29 -5.05 -24.69
N MET A 272 -14.92 -3.79 -24.90
CA MET A 272 -15.75 -2.59 -24.79
C MET A 272 -15.50 -1.66 -25.98
N ASP A 273 -16.37 -0.68 -26.18
CA ASP A 273 -16.29 0.30 -27.27
C ASP A 273 -16.12 1.76 -26.80
N HIS A 274 -15.85 1.99 -25.51
CA HIS A 274 -15.65 3.31 -24.90
C HIS A 274 -14.88 3.20 -23.57
N SER A 275 -14.54 4.35 -22.97
CA SER A 275 -13.89 4.42 -21.65
C SER A 275 -14.90 4.25 -20.49
N PRO A 276 -14.67 3.35 -19.52
CA PRO A 276 -15.49 3.23 -18.32
C PRO A 276 -15.17 4.30 -17.25
N LEU A 277 -14.20 5.18 -17.49
CA LEU A 277 -13.82 6.28 -16.60
C LEU A 277 -14.66 7.53 -16.91
N ASP A 278 -15.98 7.36 -16.94
CA ASP A 278 -16.95 8.30 -17.51
C ASP A 278 -17.89 8.93 -16.45
N VAL A 279 -17.42 9.00 -15.20
CA VAL A 279 -18.16 9.58 -14.07
C VAL A 279 -17.96 11.09 -14.02
N VAL A 280 -19.00 11.83 -14.38
CA VAL A 280 -18.98 13.30 -14.45
C VAL A 280 -19.07 13.94 -13.07
N ALA A 281 -19.79 13.29 -12.15
CA ALA A 281 -19.94 13.76 -10.77
C ALA A 281 -20.16 12.58 -9.83
N TRP A 282 -19.78 12.74 -8.57
CA TRP A 282 -20.05 11.73 -7.55
C TRP A 282 -20.16 12.33 -6.16
N HIS A 283 -20.88 11.61 -5.28
CA HIS A 283 -20.87 11.91 -3.85
C HIS A 283 -20.90 10.64 -2.99
N GLY A 284 -20.25 10.67 -1.83
CA GLY A 284 -20.17 9.52 -0.95
C GLY A 284 -18.89 9.47 -0.12
N ASN A 285 -18.70 8.35 0.56
CA ASN A 285 -17.55 8.11 1.43
C ASN A 285 -16.75 6.85 1.05
N TYR A 286 -17.11 6.19 -0.06
CA TYR A 286 -16.38 5.05 -0.60
C TYR A 286 -15.66 5.48 -1.88
N ALA A 287 -14.45 5.98 -1.73
CA ALA A 287 -13.67 6.60 -2.81
C ALA A 287 -12.18 6.30 -2.61
N PRO A 288 -11.39 6.28 -3.69
CA PRO A 288 -9.95 6.11 -3.58
C PRO A 288 -9.30 7.33 -2.94
N TYR A 289 -8.14 7.12 -2.32
CA TYR A 289 -7.40 8.17 -1.64
C TYR A 289 -5.90 7.95 -1.74
N LYS A 290 -5.13 9.03 -1.57
CA LYS A 290 -3.68 9.00 -1.35
C LYS A 290 -3.31 9.62 -0.01
N TYR A 291 -2.11 9.28 0.46
CA TYR A 291 -1.52 9.85 1.66
C TYR A 291 0.00 9.97 1.50
N ASP A 292 0.56 11.09 1.94
CA ASP A 292 2.00 11.31 1.96
C ASP A 292 2.56 10.85 3.32
N LEU A 293 3.40 9.81 3.31
CA LEU A 293 3.98 9.23 4.53
C LEU A 293 4.95 10.21 5.23
N ARG A 294 5.42 11.25 4.54
CA ARG A 294 6.24 12.33 5.11
C ARG A 294 5.43 13.23 6.05
N HIS A 295 4.10 13.22 5.95
CA HIS A 295 3.21 13.94 6.88
C HIS A 295 2.87 13.15 8.14
N TYR A 296 3.38 11.93 8.29
CA TYR A 296 3.16 11.13 9.49
C TYR A 296 3.72 11.83 10.72
N SER A 297 2.94 11.85 11.80
CA SER A 297 3.34 12.43 13.08
C SER A 297 3.75 11.31 14.04
N PRO A 298 5.03 10.88 14.05
CA PRO A 298 5.48 9.76 14.86
C PRO A 298 5.34 10.03 16.36
N VAL A 299 4.96 8.99 17.09
CA VAL A 299 4.96 8.94 18.56
C VAL A 299 5.94 7.86 18.99
N GLY A 300 6.64 8.05 20.11
CA GLY A 300 7.65 7.11 20.58
C GLY A 300 8.12 7.42 22.00
N PRO A 301 9.02 6.58 22.54
CA PRO A 301 9.58 6.78 23.87
C PRO A 301 10.41 8.06 23.92
N ILE A 302 10.09 8.93 24.87
CA ILE A 302 10.80 10.20 25.10
C ILE A 302 11.81 10.12 26.26
N LEU A 303 11.96 8.95 26.89
CA LEU A 303 12.89 8.75 28.00
C LEU A 303 13.71 7.47 27.89
N TYR A 304 13.09 6.29 27.90
CA TYR A 304 13.79 4.99 27.79
C TYR A 304 12.92 3.95 27.08
N ASP A 305 13.49 2.77 26.84
CA ASP A 305 12.94 1.62 26.14
C ASP A 305 12.65 1.83 24.64
N HIS A 306 12.25 0.75 23.98
CA HIS A 306 11.79 0.71 22.59
C HIS A 306 10.30 0.38 22.60
N ALA A 307 9.46 1.24 22.02
CA ALA A 307 8.01 0.99 21.96
C ALA A 307 7.67 -0.07 20.90
N ASP A 308 6.62 -0.83 21.14
CA ASP A 308 6.07 -1.79 20.18
C ASP A 308 5.82 -1.12 18.81
N PRO A 309 6.10 -1.79 17.69
CA PRO A 309 6.04 -1.18 16.36
C PRO A 309 4.62 -0.77 15.93
N SER A 310 3.58 -1.27 16.59
CA SER A 310 2.19 -0.84 16.39
C SER A 310 1.96 0.65 16.66
N ILE A 311 2.87 1.31 17.40
CA ILE A 311 2.85 2.78 17.55
C ILE A 311 3.10 3.52 16.23
N PHE A 312 3.58 2.82 15.20
CA PHE A 312 3.81 3.36 13.86
C PHE A 312 2.75 2.95 12.82
N THR A 313 1.59 2.44 13.24
CA THR A 313 0.49 2.10 12.33
C THR A 313 -0.02 3.37 11.61
N VAL A 314 -0.17 3.27 10.29
CA VAL A 314 -0.76 4.28 9.41
C VAL A 314 -2.21 3.94 9.11
N LEU A 315 -2.44 2.70 8.65
CA LEU A 315 -3.77 2.14 8.36
C LEU A 315 -3.87 0.73 8.94
N THR A 316 -5.07 0.35 9.37
CA THR A 316 -5.39 -0.99 9.86
C THR A 316 -6.64 -1.52 9.17
N SER A 317 -6.61 -2.79 8.78
CA SER A 317 -7.79 -3.57 8.37
C SER A 317 -8.25 -4.36 9.59
N PRO A 318 -9.44 -4.10 10.17
CA PRO A 318 -9.90 -4.80 11.36
C PRO A 318 -10.30 -6.25 11.03
N SER A 319 -10.18 -7.14 12.02
CA SER A 319 -10.83 -8.46 11.98
C SER A 319 -12.10 -8.49 12.84
N GLU A 320 -12.80 -9.62 12.83
CA GLU A 320 -13.93 -9.88 13.72
C GLU A 320 -13.55 -9.99 15.20
N THR A 321 -12.27 -10.15 15.52
CA THR A 321 -11.77 -10.22 16.89
C THR A 321 -11.25 -8.85 17.34
N PRO A 322 -11.88 -8.19 18.33
CA PRO A 322 -11.43 -6.89 18.82
C PRO A 322 -9.97 -6.91 19.28
N GLY A 323 -9.19 -5.93 18.84
CA GLY A 323 -7.76 -5.85 19.14
C GLY A 323 -6.86 -6.75 18.29
N THR A 324 -7.42 -7.51 17.34
CA THR A 324 -6.65 -8.27 16.36
C THR A 324 -6.91 -7.72 14.96
N ALA A 325 -5.90 -7.13 14.34
CA ALA A 325 -6.00 -6.68 12.96
C ALA A 325 -5.99 -7.87 11.99
N ASN A 326 -6.74 -7.74 10.90
CA ASN A 326 -6.48 -8.53 9.70
C ASN A 326 -5.11 -8.15 9.11
N ILE A 327 -4.88 -6.85 8.95
CA ILE A 327 -3.63 -6.27 8.44
C ILE A 327 -3.35 -4.96 9.17
N ASP A 328 -2.13 -4.76 9.64
CA ASP A 328 -1.61 -3.43 9.96
C ASP A 328 -0.59 -3.01 8.91
N PHE A 329 -0.79 -1.82 8.33
CA PHE A 329 0.22 -1.13 7.53
C PHE A 329 0.99 -0.17 8.44
N VAL A 330 2.21 -0.56 8.76
CA VAL A 330 3.11 0.12 9.70
C VAL A 330 4.27 0.74 8.92
N ILE A 331 4.74 1.92 9.32
CA ILE A 331 5.93 2.54 8.71
C ILE A 331 7.07 2.71 9.71
N PHE A 332 8.29 2.90 9.22
CA PHE A 332 9.44 3.28 10.04
C PHE A 332 10.04 4.55 9.44
N PRO A 333 9.48 5.73 9.78
CA PRO A 333 9.81 6.99 9.15
C PRO A 333 11.00 7.66 9.85
N ASP A 334 11.38 8.83 9.33
CA ASP A 334 12.25 9.78 10.01
C ASP A 334 11.75 10.05 11.45
N ARG A 335 12.64 9.94 12.43
CA ARG A 335 12.29 10.11 13.86
C ARG A 335 13.50 10.39 14.74
N TRP A 336 13.24 10.98 15.89
CA TRP A 336 14.26 11.17 16.93
C TRP A 336 14.42 9.93 17.78
N LEU A 337 15.67 9.51 17.97
CA LEU A 337 16.07 8.47 18.91
C LEU A 337 16.71 9.15 20.12
N VAL A 338 15.97 9.20 21.23
CA VAL A 338 16.39 9.89 22.47
C VAL A 338 16.48 8.97 23.68
N ALA A 339 15.99 7.73 23.59
CA ALA A 339 15.96 6.79 24.70
C ALA A 339 17.34 6.63 25.38
N GLU A 340 17.39 6.86 26.68
CA GLU A 340 18.56 6.77 27.55
C GLU A 340 18.74 5.34 28.05
N ASN A 341 19.99 4.90 28.24
CA ASN A 341 20.34 3.56 28.76
C ASN A 341 19.56 2.41 28.11
N THR A 342 19.30 2.52 26.81
CA THR A 342 18.38 1.65 26.08
C THR A 342 19.06 1.07 24.84
N PHE A 343 18.85 -0.23 24.60
CA PHE A 343 19.13 -0.84 23.31
C PHE A 343 18.10 -0.34 22.29
N ARG A 344 18.48 0.66 21.47
CA ARG A 344 17.57 1.39 20.60
C ARG A 344 17.03 0.64 19.37
N PRO A 345 17.76 -0.30 18.74
CA PRO A 345 17.18 -1.11 17.66
C PRO A 345 15.99 -1.95 18.15
N PRO A 346 15.16 -2.49 17.25
CA PRO A 346 14.16 -3.47 17.62
C PRO A 346 14.78 -4.63 18.42
N TRP A 347 14.06 -5.10 19.43
CA TRP A 347 14.43 -6.26 20.25
C TRP A 347 14.42 -7.58 19.47
N TYR A 348 15.08 -8.60 20.03
CA TYR A 348 14.88 -9.99 19.59
C TYR A 348 13.43 -10.40 19.87
N HIS A 349 12.77 -10.99 18.88
CA HIS A 349 11.32 -11.05 18.84
C HIS A 349 10.81 -12.38 18.25
N MET A 350 9.67 -12.82 18.77
CA MET A 350 8.84 -13.90 18.24
C MET A 350 7.39 -13.44 18.39
N ASN A 351 6.62 -13.52 17.31
CA ASN A 351 5.31 -12.87 17.23
C ASN A 351 4.23 -13.87 16.80
N VAL A 352 3.02 -13.72 17.30
CA VAL A 352 1.86 -14.46 16.76
C VAL A 352 1.50 -13.97 15.35
N MET A 353 1.77 -12.70 15.07
CA MET A 353 1.58 -12.10 13.75
C MET A 353 2.72 -12.51 12.80
N SER A 354 2.48 -12.34 11.51
CA SER A 354 3.48 -12.49 10.45
C SER A 354 3.86 -11.14 9.87
N GLU A 355 5.16 -10.88 9.80
CA GLU A 355 5.74 -9.58 9.48
C GLU A 355 6.37 -9.61 8.08
N PHE A 356 5.72 -8.97 7.10
CA PHE A 356 6.30 -8.75 5.77
C PHE A 356 6.81 -7.32 5.67
N MET A 357 8.11 -7.12 5.59
CA MET A 357 8.73 -5.79 5.51
C MET A 357 9.16 -5.42 4.10
N GLY A 358 9.09 -4.13 3.78
CA GLY A 358 9.67 -3.54 2.57
C GLY A 358 10.43 -2.24 2.88
N LEU A 359 11.21 -1.77 1.90
CA LEU A 359 12.02 -0.55 2.01
C LEU A 359 11.81 0.35 0.79
N ILE A 360 11.28 1.55 1.01
CA ILE A 360 10.98 2.52 -0.06
C ILE A 360 12.26 3.23 -0.49
N TYR A 361 12.98 3.81 0.48
CA TYR A 361 14.28 4.45 0.29
C TYR A 361 15.11 4.47 1.58
N GLY A 362 16.41 4.76 1.45
CA GLY A 362 17.34 4.86 2.57
C GLY A 362 17.80 3.48 3.10
N VAL A 363 18.03 3.39 4.41
CA VAL A 363 18.54 2.20 5.11
C VAL A 363 17.75 1.96 6.39
N TYR A 364 17.30 0.73 6.60
CA TYR A 364 16.58 0.35 7.81
C TYR A 364 17.51 0.08 9.01
N ASP A 365 17.18 0.68 10.16
CA ASP A 365 18.02 0.71 11.36
C ASP A 365 18.37 -0.68 11.94
N ALA A 366 17.51 -1.69 11.76
CA ALA A 366 17.76 -3.03 12.29
C ALA A 366 18.63 -3.93 11.38
N LYS A 367 19.04 -3.43 10.20
CA LYS A 367 19.76 -4.19 9.17
C LYS A 367 20.90 -3.38 8.57
N THR A 368 21.73 -2.79 9.44
CA THR A 368 22.85 -1.93 9.01
C THR A 368 24.01 -2.69 8.37
N GLY A 369 24.11 -4.01 8.58
CA GLY A 369 25.12 -4.89 7.97
C GLY A 369 24.94 -5.17 6.47
N GLY A 370 23.89 -4.64 5.84
CA GLY A 370 23.61 -4.79 4.42
C GLY A 370 22.56 -5.85 4.07
N GLY A 371 22.20 -5.91 2.79
CA GLY A 371 21.28 -6.89 2.21
C GLY A 371 19.78 -6.59 2.40
N PHE A 372 19.38 -5.49 3.05
CA PHE A 372 18.01 -4.97 2.97
C PHE A 372 18.05 -3.57 2.38
N VAL A 373 17.77 -3.47 1.08
CA VAL A 373 17.97 -2.27 0.26
C VAL A 373 16.64 -1.83 -0.38
N PRO A 374 16.50 -0.59 -0.86
CA PRO A 374 15.25 -0.11 -1.47
C PRO A 374 14.73 -1.04 -2.57
N GLY A 375 13.47 -1.47 -2.47
CA GLY A 375 12.86 -2.48 -3.34
C GLY A 375 12.97 -3.92 -2.82
N GLY A 376 13.82 -4.16 -1.82
CA GLY A 376 13.95 -5.45 -1.14
C GLY A 376 12.79 -5.72 -0.18
N MET A 377 12.69 -6.98 0.25
CA MET A 377 11.60 -7.48 1.11
C MET A 377 12.14 -8.46 2.14
N SER A 378 11.47 -8.61 3.28
CA SER A 378 11.72 -9.72 4.20
C SER A 378 10.44 -10.27 4.79
N LEU A 379 10.46 -11.56 5.14
CA LEU A 379 9.37 -12.23 5.84
C LEU A 379 9.89 -12.84 7.13
N HIS A 380 9.31 -12.40 8.25
CA HIS A 380 9.44 -13.02 9.56
C HIS A 380 8.06 -13.60 9.93
N ASN A 381 7.89 -14.89 9.69
CA ASN A 381 6.59 -15.55 9.77
C ASN A 381 6.19 -15.87 11.22
N THR A 382 4.90 -16.15 11.43
CA THR A 382 4.31 -16.45 12.74
C THR A 382 5.18 -17.41 13.57
N MET A 383 5.52 -16.96 14.77
CA MET A 383 6.30 -17.63 15.81
C MET A 383 7.72 -18.03 15.39
N LEU A 384 8.26 -17.46 14.30
CA LEU A 384 9.66 -17.64 13.93
C LEU A 384 10.52 -16.53 14.55
N PRO A 385 11.67 -16.88 15.16
CA PRO A 385 12.53 -15.91 15.83
C PRO A 385 13.20 -14.97 14.84
N HIS A 386 13.22 -13.68 15.19
CA HIS A 386 13.92 -12.66 14.45
C HIS A 386 14.46 -11.56 15.38
N GLY A 387 15.21 -10.60 14.83
CA GLY A 387 15.82 -9.52 15.60
C GLY A 387 17.00 -8.87 14.85
N PRO A 388 17.77 -8.01 15.55
CA PRO A 388 18.94 -7.34 14.99
C PRO A 388 20.03 -8.36 14.65
N ASP A 389 20.80 -8.08 13.59
CA ASP A 389 22.01 -8.85 13.27
C ASP A 389 23.16 -8.56 14.25
N VAL A 390 24.24 -9.34 14.15
CA VAL A 390 25.40 -9.23 15.06
C VAL A 390 26.04 -7.84 15.03
N ASP A 391 26.14 -7.21 13.86
CA ASP A 391 26.76 -5.90 13.71
C ASP A 391 25.90 -4.81 14.37
N SER A 392 24.57 -4.89 14.19
CA SER A 392 23.61 -3.99 14.83
C SER A 392 23.61 -4.18 16.35
N PHE A 393 23.68 -5.43 16.84
CA PHE A 393 23.78 -5.73 18.28
C PHE A 393 25.06 -5.14 18.90
N GLU A 394 26.23 -5.45 18.32
CA GLU A 394 27.52 -4.99 18.84
C GLU A 394 27.63 -3.46 18.81
N LYS A 395 27.17 -2.82 17.72
CA LYS A 395 27.15 -1.35 17.63
C LYS A 395 26.23 -0.73 18.67
N ALA A 396 24.98 -1.16 18.74
CA ALA A 396 23.98 -0.55 19.62
C ALA A 396 24.25 -0.78 21.11
N SER A 397 24.90 -1.89 21.47
CA SER A 397 25.26 -2.20 22.85
C SER A 397 26.43 -1.36 23.39
N ASN A 398 27.26 -0.80 22.50
CA ASN A 398 28.51 -0.14 22.88
C ASN A 398 28.60 1.34 22.48
N VAL A 399 27.66 1.86 21.70
CA VAL A 399 27.66 3.27 21.27
C VAL A 399 27.32 4.20 22.42
N GLU A 400 27.97 5.37 22.47
CA GLU A 400 27.56 6.44 23.38
C GLU A 400 26.19 6.99 22.97
N LEU A 401 25.21 6.90 23.87
CA LEU A 401 23.84 7.34 23.59
C LEU A 401 23.72 8.87 23.67
N LYS A 402 23.38 9.49 22.54
CA LYS A 402 23.04 10.91 22.39
C LYS A 402 21.75 11.05 21.59
N PRO A 403 21.02 12.19 21.68
CA PRO A 403 19.93 12.46 20.75
C PRO A 403 20.40 12.32 19.31
N HIS A 404 19.76 11.43 18.55
CA HIS A 404 20.11 11.12 17.18
C HIS A 404 18.85 11.16 16.33
N LYS A 405 18.85 11.98 15.27
CA LYS A 405 17.76 11.98 14.30
C LYS A 405 18.06 10.90 13.26
N LEU A 406 17.20 9.89 13.16
CA LEU A 406 17.18 8.98 12.03
C LEU A 406 16.43 9.68 10.90
N GLU A 407 17.08 9.91 9.76
CA GLU A 407 16.50 10.64 8.64
C GLU A 407 16.89 10.08 7.27
N GLY A 408 16.08 10.38 6.26
CA GLY A 408 16.32 9.94 4.88
C GLY A 408 16.03 8.47 4.65
N THR A 409 15.13 7.87 5.44
CA THR A 409 14.73 6.46 5.28
C THR A 409 13.25 6.25 5.52
N LEU A 410 12.68 5.30 4.78
CA LEU A 410 11.29 4.90 4.95
C LEU A 410 11.14 3.41 4.65
N ALA A 411 11.12 2.61 5.71
CA ALA A 411 10.70 1.22 5.65
C ALA A 411 9.22 1.12 6.02
N PHE A 412 8.61 -0.02 5.72
CA PHE A 412 7.25 -0.33 6.13
C PHE A 412 7.08 -1.83 6.40
N MET A 413 5.94 -2.18 6.96
CA MET A 413 5.54 -3.55 7.22
C MET A 413 4.05 -3.74 6.91
N PHE A 414 3.73 -4.85 6.26
CA PHE A 414 2.41 -5.47 6.26
C PHE A 414 2.43 -6.57 7.31
N GLU A 415 1.85 -6.30 8.47
CA GLU A 415 1.70 -7.28 9.54
C GLU A 415 0.30 -7.89 9.48
N THR A 416 0.19 -9.22 9.56
CA THR A 416 -1.12 -9.90 9.51
C THR A 416 -1.18 -11.02 10.54
N ARG A 417 -2.39 -11.29 11.06
CA ARG A 417 -2.65 -12.37 12.02
C ARG A 417 -2.46 -13.79 11.45
N PHE A 418 -2.35 -13.91 10.14
CA PHE A 418 -2.26 -15.19 9.45
C PHE A 418 -0.81 -15.53 9.07
N PRO A 419 -0.39 -16.80 9.21
CA PRO A 419 0.86 -17.26 8.62
C PRO A 419 0.88 -17.00 7.12
N GLN A 420 1.96 -16.39 6.62
CA GLN A 420 2.10 -16.08 5.20
C GLN A 420 2.69 -17.27 4.44
N LYS A 421 2.03 -17.70 3.36
CA LYS A 421 2.48 -18.74 2.44
C LYS A 421 3.26 -18.13 1.29
N VAL A 422 4.50 -18.57 1.11
CA VAL A 422 5.40 -18.13 0.03
C VAL A 422 4.96 -18.78 -1.28
N THR A 423 4.90 -18.00 -2.36
CA THR A 423 4.56 -18.51 -3.69
C THR A 423 5.73 -19.23 -4.35
N ALA A 424 5.48 -20.00 -5.40
CA ALA A 424 6.55 -20.62 -6.19
C ALA A 424 7.52 -19.57 -6.74
N PHE A 425 6.99 -18.45 -7.24
CA PHE A 425 7.81 -17.33 -7.73
C PHE A 425 8.79 -16.81 -6.67
N ALA A 426 8.30 -16.53 -5.46
CA ALA A 426 9.13 -16.00 -4.39
C ALA A 426 10.13 -17.02 -3.84
N ALA A 427 9.80 -18.31 -3.87
CA ALA A 427 10.72 -19.37 -3.45
C ALA A 427 11.85 -19.62 -4.46
N GLU A 428 11.60 -19.40 -5.75
CA GLU A 428 12.51 -19.78 -6.85
C GLU A 428 13.30 -18.60 -7.44
N THR A 429 12.89 -17.36 -7.20
CA THR A 429 13.55 -16.17 -7.75
C THR A 429 15.01 -16.05 -7.29
N GLU A 430 15.89 -15.61 -8.20
CA GLU A 430 17.30 -15.34 -7.90
C GLU A 430 17.51 -14.24 -6.85
N SER A 431 16.50 -13.38 -6.67
CA SER A 431 16.53 -12.34 -5.64
C SER A 431 16.46 -12.90 -4.21
N LEU A 432 16.08 -14.18 -4.00
CA LEU A 432 16.06 -14.79 -2.67
C LEU A 432 17.48 -14.96 -2.12
N GLN A 433 17.76 -14.32 -0.98
CA GLN A 433 19.05 -14.42 -0.29
C GLN A 433 19.15 -15.72 0.50
N LYS A 434 19.86 -16.70 -0.07
CA LYS A 434 19.95 -18.08 0.45
C LYS A 434 20.62 -18.19 1.82
N ASP A 435 21.47 -17.24 2.19
CA ASP A 435 22.22 -17.23 3.44
C ASP A 435 21.49 -16.50 4.58
N TYR A 436 20.40 -15.78 4.28
CA TYR A 436 19.71 -14.97 5.27
C TYR A 436 19.17 -15.80 6.44
N GLY A 437 18.68 -17.01 6.20
CA GLY A 437 18.19 -17.90 7.26
C GLY A 437 19.18 -18.17 8.39
N ALA A 438 20.48 -17.99 8.15
CA ALA A 438 21.57 -18.21 9.10
C ALA A 438 22.13 -16.90 9.72
N TYR A 439 21.52 -15.73 9.50
CA TYR A 439 22.09 -14.44 9.93
C TYR A 439 22.38 -14.39 11.44
N GLY A 440 21.55 -15.05 12.25
CA GLY A 440 21.68 -15.10 13.70
C GLY A 440 22.82 -15.99 14.22
N HIS A 441 23.39 -16.89 13.41
CA HIS A 441 24.43 -17.83 13.85
C HIS A 441 25.73 -17.16 14.31
N LYS A 442 25.94 -15.89 13.91
CA LYS A 442 27.12 -15.12 14.31
C LYS A 442 27.01 -14.51 15.72
N LEU A 443 25.82 -14.54 16.33
CA LEU A 443 25.62 -14.02 17.69
C LEU A 443 26.38 -14.87 18.72
N LYS A 444 26.96 -14.21 19.72
CA LYS A 444 27.84 -14.85 20.72
C LYS A 444 27.22 -14.82 22.11
N LYS A 445 27.69 -15.73 22.96
CA LYS A 445 27.39 -15.71 24.39
C LYS A 445 28.22 -14.62 25.08
N HIS A 446 27.55 -13.63 25.66
CA HIS A 446 28.18 -12.60 26.51
C HIS A 446 27.95 -12.85 28.02
N PHE A 447 27.10 -13.81 28.39
CA PHE A 447 26.75 -14.07 29.79
C PHE A 447 27.95 -14.51 30.65
N ASN A 448 28.21 -13.76 31.72
CA ASN A 448 29.18 -14.07 32.75
C ASN A 448 28.50 -14.05 34.14
N PRO A 449 28.28 -15.20 34.81
CA PRO A 449 27.57 -15.23 36.10
C PRO A 449 28.31 -14.53 37.25
N ASN A 450 29.59 -14.18 37.07
CA ASN A 450 30.40 -13.52 38.10
C ASN A 450 30.45 -11.98 37.95
N GLN A 451 29.77 -11.41 36.95
CA GLN A 451 29.77 -9.98 36.68
C GLN A 451 28.33 -9.55 36.39
N ARG A 452 27.79 -8.64 37.25
CA ARG A 452 26.45 -8.06 37.07
C ARG A 452 26.46 -7.01 35.97
#